data_AF-X0W2B8-F1
#
_entry.id   AF-X0W2B8-F1
#
_cell.length_a   1.000
_cell.length_b   1.000
_cell.length_c   1.000
_cell.angle_alpha   90.00
_cell.angle_beta   90.00
_cell.angle_gamma   90.00
#
_symmetry.space_group_name_H-M   'P 1'
#
loop_
_entity.id
_entity.type
_entity.pdbx_description
1 polymer ?
#
loop_
_entity_poly.entity_id
_entity_poly.type
_entity_poly.pdbx_seq_one_letter_code
_entity_poly.pdbx_strand_id
1 'polypeptide(L)'
;GTPPTSVPLASGWSNVCYTGATKEVQAATAGIVEDIGVLYTLAPDQTWRRFIPGRPDVSNLAQLQPFSSVLILITNDSGTLWVFAP
;
A
#
# COMPACT_ATOMS: atom_id res chain seq x y z
N GLY A 1 -18.28 13.30 -0.95
CA GLY A 1 -17.84 13.20 -2.36
C GLY A 1 -17.44 11.76 -2.65
N THR A 2 -17.34 11.37 -3.92
CA THR A 2 -16.88 10.03 -4.32
C THR A 2 -15.40 9.84 -3.95
N PRO A 3 -15.02 8.73 -3.26
CA PRO A 3 -13.62 8.45 -2.97
C PRO A 3 -12.78 8.34 -4.26
N PRO A 4 -11.51 8.77 -4.24
CA PRO A 4 -10.63 8.59 -5.40
C PRO A 4 -10.43 7.09 -5.68
N THR A 5 -10.34 6.72 -6.96
CA THR A 5 -10.04 5.34 -7.40
C THR A 5 -8.55 5.14 -7.71
N SER A 6 -7.74 6.19 -7.62
CA SER A 6 -6.29 6.13 -7.82
C SER A 6 -5.58 7.27 -7.09
N VAL A 7 -4.29 7.08 -6.81
CA VAL A 7 -3.43 8.10 -6.22
C VAL A 7 -2.05 8.12 -6.91
N PRO A 8 -1.56 9.28 -7.37
CA PRO A 8 -0.17 9.41 -7.81
C PRO A 8 0.75 9.42 -6.60
N LEU A 9 1.85 8.66 -6.66
CA LEU A 9 2.86 8.56 -5.62
C LEU A 9 4.21 8.98 -6.20
N ALA A 10 4.84 10.00 -5.61
CA ALA A 10 6.20 10.37 -5.95
C ALA A 10 7.20 9.36 -5.36
N SER A 11 8.43 9.35 -5.87
CA SER A 11 9.55 8.65 -5.23
C SER A 11 9.70 9.11 -3.77
N GLY A 12 9.99 8.17 -2.87
CA GLY A 12 10.06 8.40 -1.44
C GLY A 12 8.79 8.02 -0.69
N TRP A 13 8.59 8.66 0.47
CA TRP A 13 7.50 8.33 1.40
C TRP A 13 6.22 9.07 1.06
N SER A 14 5.10 8.35 1.10
CA SER A 14 3.74 8.91 1.00
C SER A 14 2.83 8.31 2.06
N ASN A 15 1.86 9.09 2.55
CA ASN A 15 0.75 8.59 3.37
C ASN A 15 -0.53 8.62 2.55
N VAL A 16 -1.17 7.47 2.43
CA VAL A 16 -2.29 7.22 1.52
C VAL A 16 -3.46 6.66 2.30
N CYS A 17 -4.66 7.19 2.08
CA CYS A 17 -5.89 6.52 2.46
C CYS A 17 -6.25 5.52 1.37
N TYR A 18 -6.15 4.23 1.65
CA TYR A 18 -6.49 3.18 0.70
C TYR A 18 -8.02 3.09 0.57
N THR A 19 -8.58 3.24 -0.63
CA THR A 19 -10.05 3.26 -0.84
C THR A 19 -10.58 2.08 -1.66
N GLY A 20 -9.73 1.09 -1.99
CA GLY A 20 -10.16 -0.12 -2.69
C GLY A 20 -10.84 -1.14 -1.76
N ALA A 21 -11.42 -2.20 -2.33
CA ALA A 21 -12.00 -3.30 -1.57
C ALA A 21 -10.98 -4.03 -0.67
N THR A 22 -11.47 -4.76 0.34
CA THR A 22 -10.62 -5.61 1.17
C THR A 22 -9.99 -6.71 0.31
N LYS A 23 -8.65 -6.81 0.32
CA LYS A 23 -7.92 -7.86 -0.39
C LYS A 23 -6.53 -8.10 0.18
N GLU A 24 -5.94 -9.23 -0.16
CA GLU A 24 -4.54 -9.53 0.12
C GLU A 24 -3.64 -8.39 -0.35
N VAL A 25 -2.67 -7.99 0.47
CA VAL A 25 -1.82 -6.82 0.21
C VAL A 25 -1.07 -6.94 -1.12
N GLN A 26 -0.64 -8.15 -1.48
CA GLN A 26 -0.01 -8.45 -2.76
C GLN A 26 -0.95 -8.16 -3.93
N ALA A 27 -2.23 -8.53 -3.82
CA ALA A 27 -3.23 -8.25 -4.84
C ALA A 27 -3.64 -6.77 -4.87
N ALA A 28 -3.70 -6.11 -3.70
CA ALA A 28 -3.98 -4.68 -3.61
C ALA A 28 -2.92 -3.81 -4.30
N THR A 29 -1.67 -4.27 -4.26
CA THR A 29 -0.49 -3.54 -4.75
C THR A 29 0.03 -4.07 -6.09
N ALA A 30 -0.61 -5.06 -6.71
CA ALA A 30 -0.10 -5.75 -7.89
C ALA A 30 0.32 -4.81 -9.03
N GLY A 31 -0.42 -3.71 -9.25
CA GLY A 31 -0.11 -2.72 -10.30
C GLY A 31 1.10 -1.81 -10.03
N ILE A 32 1.62 -1.80 -8.80
CA ILE A 32 2.76 -0.97 -8.37
C ILE A 32 3.81 -1.78 -7.59
N VAL A 33 3.72 -3.12 -7.59
CA VAL A 33 4.47 -3.97 -6.67
C VAL A 33 5.99 -3.89 -6.87
N GLU A 34 6.43 -3.65 -8.09
CA GLU A 34 7.84 -3.49 -8.46
C GLU A 34 8.42 -2.13 -8.00
N ASP A 35 7.55 -1.14 -7.75
CA ASP A 35 7.95 0.19 -7.31
C ASP A 35 7.97 0.33 -5.78
N ILE A 36 7.43 -0.65 -5.04
CA ILE A 36 7.31 -0.60 -3.57
C ILE A 36 8.59 -1.10 -2.91
N GLY A 37 9.21 -0.24 -2.10
CA GLY A 37 10.24 -0.67 -1.15
C GLY A 37 9.63 -1.34 0.09
N VAL A 38 8.64 -0.70 0.70
CA VAL A 38 7.90 -1.22 1.86
C VAL A 38 6.57 -0.48 2.02
N LEU A 39 5.57 -1.19 2.54
CA LEU A 39 4.27 -0.66 2.91
C LEU A 39 3.99 -0.96 4.37
N TYR A 40 3.53 0.03 5.14
CA TYR A 40 3.17 -0.10 6.54
C TYR A 40 1.72 0.32 6.81
N THR A 41 1.09 -0.35 7.77
CA THR A 41 -0.19 0.05 8.37
C THR A 41 -0.11 -0.11 9.89
N LEU A 42 -0.78 0.77 10.63
CA LEU A 42 -0.94 0.60 12.07
C LEU A 42 -2.17 -0.27 12.34
N ALA A 43 -1.97 -1.43 12.97
CA ALA A 43 -3.05 -2.33 13.34
C ALA A 43 -3.77 -1.86 14.64
N PRO A 44 -4.99 -2.36 14.93
CA PRO A 44 -5.74 -1.95 16.13
C PRO A 44 -4.99 -2.18 17.45
N ASP A 45 -4.12 -3.19 17.49
CA ASP A 45 -3.22 -3.53 18.60
C ASP A 45 -2.05 -2.55 18.76
N GLN A 46 -2.04 -1.43 18.02
CA GLN A 46 -0.98 -0.41 17.97
C GLN A 46 0.37 -0.94 17.47
N THR A 47 0.37 -2.08 16.77
CA THR A 47 1.57 -2.62 16.13
C THR A 47 1.65 -2.24 14.66
N TRP A 48 2.85 -1.90 14.20
CA TRP A 48 3.09 -1.70 12.78
C TRP A 48 3.14 -3.05 12.06
N ARG A 49 2.25 -3.20 11.08
CA ARG A 49 2.28 -4.31 10.12
C ARG A 49 2.96 -3.82 8.85
N ARG A 50 3.66 -4.73 8.18
CA ARG A 50 4.45 -4.40 7.00
C ARG A 50 4.34 -5.42 5.89
N PHE A 51 4.44 -4.93 4.68
CA PHE A 51 4.56 -5.72 3.46
C PHE A 51 5.79 -5.26 2.70
N ILE A 52 6.66 -6.21 2.37
CA ILE A 52 7.86 -6.00 1.55
C ILE A 52 7.78 -6.99 0.38
N PRO A 53 7.62 -6.52 -0.86
CA PRO A 53 7.54 -7.37 -2.03
C PRO A 53 8.68 -8.39 -2.10
N GLY A 54 8.36 -9.65 -2.39
CA GLY A 54 9.34 -10.73 -2.50
C GLY A 54 10.02 -11.15 -1.19
N ARG A 55 9.59 -10.63 -0.02
CA ARG A 55 10.16 -10.99 1.29
C ARG A 55 9.09 -11.43 2.30
N PRO A 56 8.50 -12.63 2.13
CA PRO A 56 7.45 -13.13 3.03
C PRO A 56 7.95 -13.31 4.46
N ASP A 57 9.21 -13.71 4.66
CA ASP A 57 9.79 -13.99 5.99
C ASP A 57 9.82 -12.78 6.93
N VAL A 58 9.77 -11.56 6.36
CA VAL A 58 9.76 -10.30 7.10
C VAL A 58 8.47 -9.51 6.88
N SER A 59 7.48 -10.05 6.17
CA SER A 59 6.19 -9.42 5.95
C SER A 59 5.13 -10.01 6.87
N ASN A 60 4.27 -9.16 7.44
CA ASN A 60 3.21 -9.59 8.37
C ASN A 60 1.89 -8.82 8.21
N LEU A 61 1.79 -7.98 7.17
CA LEU A 61 0.54 -7.41 6.71
C LEU A 61 -0.09 -8.36 5.69
N ALA A 62 -1.19 -9.01 6.04
CA ALA A 62 -1.87 -9.94 5.14
C ALA A 62 -2.77 -9.19 4.13
N GLN A 63 -3.65 -8.32 4.63
CA GLN A 63 -4.69 -7.68 3.84
C GLN A 63 -4.72 -6.17 4.05
N LEU A 64 -5.15 -5.43 3.02
CA LEU A 64 -5.59 -4.05 3.14
C LEU A 64 -7.11 -4.00 3.19
N GLN A 65 -7.64 -3.18 4.10
CA GLN A 65 -9.08 -2.92 4.25
C GLN A 65 -9.39 -1.50 3.76
N PRO A 66 -10.59 -1.23 3.21
CA PRO A 66 -11.02 0.11 2.87
C PRO A 66 -10.77 1.09 4.03
N PHE A 67 -10.27 2.27 3.68
CA PHE A 67 -9.93 3.37 4.56
C PHE A 67 -8.75 3.13 5.51
N SER A 68 -7.95 2.08 5.29
CA SER A 68 -6.65 1.94 5.98
C SER A 68 -5.72 3.10 5.63
N SER A 69 -5.10 3.71 6.63
CA SER A 69 -3.96 4.61 6.41
C SER A 69 -2.72 3.78 6.14
N VAL A 70 -2.09 4.05 5.00
CA VAL A 70 -0.96 3.31 4.47
C VAL A 70 0.22 4.27 4.37
N LEU A 71 1.31 3.96 5.06
CA LEU A 71 2.61 4.60 4.86
C LEU A 71 3.42 3.77 3.88
N ILE A 72 3.71 4.31 2.70
CA ILE A 72 4.34 3.57 1.60
C ILE A 72 5.62 4.28 1.14
N LEU A 73 6.65 3.49 0.85
CA LEU A 73 7.88 3.94 0.21
C LEU A 73 7.89 3.49 -1.25
N ILE A 74 7.93 4.44 -2.17
CA ILE A 74 8.15 4.20 -3.60
C ILE A 74 9.63 4.39 -3.92
N THR A 75 10.25 3.41 -4.58
CA THR A 75 11.67 3.44 -4.96
C THR A 75 11.91 3.78 -6.42
N ASN A 76 10.84 3.90 -7.22
CA ASN A 76 10.92 4.36 -8.60
C ASN A 76 11.03 5.89 -8.67
N ASP A 77 12.11 6.40 -9.25
CA ASP A 77 12.40 7.83 -9.34
C ASP A 77 11.39 8.63 -10.18
N SER A 78 10.67 7.97 -11.09
CA SER A 78 9.61 8.60 -11.90
C SER A 78 8.27 8.70 -11.16
N GLY A 79 8.17 8.13 -9.95
CA GLY A 79 6.91 7.92 -9.25
C GLY A 79 6.08 6.78 -9.86
N THR A 80 4.90 6.55 -9.30
CA THR A 80 3.96 5.52 -9.75
C THR A 80 2.52 5.96 -9.56
N LEU A 81 1.57 5.35 -10.29
CA LEU A 81 0.14 5.59 -10.11
C LEU A 81 -0.48 4.34 -9.48
N TRP A 82 -0.89 4.44 -8.22
CA TRP A 82 -1.59 3.34 -7.57
C TRP A 82 -3.09 3.41 -7.86
N VAL A 83 -3.60 2.49 -8.67
CA VAL A 83 -5.04 2.34 -8.93
C VAL A 83 -5.65 1.38 -7.91
N PHE A 84 -6.65 1.86 -7.19
CA PHE A 84 -7.44 1.04 -6.27
C PHE A 84 -8.49 0.30 -7.08
N ALA A 85 -8.35 -1.02 -7.21
CA ALA A 85 -9.46 -1.82 -7.74
C ALA A 85 -10.62 -1.74 -6.72
N PRO A 86 -11.79 -1.20 -7.12
CA PRO A 86 -12.96 -1.06 -6.26
C PRO A 86 -13.56 -2.41 -5.87
#